data_AF-A0A353CC05-F1
#
_entry.id   AF-A0A353CC05-F1
#
_cell.length_a   1.000
_cell.length_b   1.000
_cell.length_c   1.000
_cell.angle_alpha   90.00
_cell.angle_beta   90.00
_cell.angle_gamma   90.00
#
_symmetry.space_group_name_H-M   'P 1'
#
loop_
_entity.id
_entity.type
_entity.pdbx_description
1 polymer ?
#
loop_
_entity_poly.entity_id
_entity_poly.type
_entity_poly.pdbx_seq_one_letter_code
_entity_poly.pdbx_strand_id
1 'polypeptide(L)'
;MADLAKYQQNLEKFNTSYAKEAVKEPLNFWGLAGFAVAAAYTGSVIPLLVALIAEIAYILVLPNLPFYRQMVQMREKKRLFELSRSNREKLIKTFTPREREAVEYLRWLKEKIQDNYKKFTGAGQLPS
;
A
#
# COMPACT_ATOMS: atom_id res chain seq x y z
N MET A 1 -10.90 15.98 -25.16
CA MET A 1 -11.35 14.58 -24.98
C MET A 1 -10.23 13.63 -24.50
N ALA A 2 -8.94 13.94 -24.70
CA ALA A 2 -7.83 13.09 -24.22
C ALA A 2 -7.70 13.01 -22.68
N ASP A 3 -8.02 14.09 -21.95
CA ASP A 3 -7.92 14.09 -20.49
C ASP A 3 -8.96 13.19 -19.81
N LEU A 4 -10.21 13.20 -20.29
CA LEU A 4 -11.26 12.35 -19.72
C LEU A 4 -10.95 10.85 -19.89
N ALA A 5 -10.40 10.46 -21.03
CA ALA A 5 -9.95 9.10 -21.28
C ALA A 5 -8.80 8.70 -20.34
N LYS A 6 -7.85 9.62 -20.07
CA LYS A 6 -6.75 9.39 -19.13
C LYS A 6 -7.24 9.26 -17.68
N TYR A 7 -8.22 10.06 -17.27
CA TYR A 7 -8.87 9.94 -15.97
C TYR A 7 -9.66 8.63 -15.83
N GLN A 8 -10.43 8.24 -16.84
CA GLN A 8 -11.15 6.96 -16.86
C GLN A 8 -10.18 5.77 -16.81
N GLN A 9 -9.12 5.80 -17.60
CA GLN A 9 -8.11 4.74 -17.62
C GLN A 9 -7.33 4.65 -16.30
N ASN A 10 -7.09 5.79 -15.64
CA ASN A 10 -6.55 5.82 -14.28
C ASN A 10 -7.56 5.22 -13.31
N LEU A 11 -8.84 5.60 -13.34
CA LEU A 11 -9.88 5.04 -12.47
C LEU A 11 -10.05 3.53 -12.66
N GLU A 12 -9.96 3.02 -13.89
CA GLU A 12 -9.98 1.58 -14.19
C GLU A 12 -8.71 0.87 -13.70
N LYS A 13 -7.53 1.43 -13.94
CA LYS A 13 -6.27 0.91 -13.36
C LYS A 13 -6.28 0.94 -11.83
N PHE A 14 -6.85 2.00 -11.25
CA PHE A 14 -7.03 2.14 -9.81
C PHE A 14 -7.99 1.07 -9.30
N ASN A 15 -9.20 0.95 -9.85
CA ASN A 15 -10.19 -0.05 -9.44
C ASN A 15 -9.68 -1.49 -9.61
N THR A 16 -8.95 -1.79 -10.70
CA THR A 16 -8.32 -3.11 -10.88
C THR A 16 -7.19 -3.36 -9.91
N SER A 17 -6.45 -2.33 -9.47
CA SER A 17 -5.44 -2.43 -8.42
C SER A 17 -6.07 -2.70 -7.06
N TYR A 18 -7.12 -1.98 -6.68
CA TYR A 18 -7.84 -2.19 -5.42
C TYR A 18 -8.54 -3.55 -5.37
N ALA A 19 -9.18 -3.99 -6.46
CA ALA A 19 -9.78 -5.31 -6.56
C ALA A 19 -8.74 -6.43 -6.45
N LYS A 20 -7.57 -6.27 -7.09
CA LYS A 20 -6.45 -7.23 -6.95
C LYS A 20 -5.84 -7.25 -5.55
N GLU A 21 -5.79 -6.11 -4.87
CA GLU A 21 -5.32 -6.02 -3.49
C GLU A 21 -6.33 -6.65 -2.51
N ALA A 22 -7.64 -6.43 -2.73
CA ALA A 22 -8.72 -7.02 -1.95
C ALA A 22 -8.77 -8.55 -2.06
N VAL A 23 -8.51 -9.10 -3.26
CA VAL A 23 -8.37 -10.55 -3.47
C VAL A 23 -7.17 -11.13 -2.72
N LYS A 24 -6.11 -10.34 -2.52
CA LYS A 24 -4.88 -10.76 -1.81
C LYS A 24 -4.91 -10.52 -0.31
N GLU A 25 -5.97 -9.91 0.22
CA GLU A 25 -6.04 -9.62 1.65
C GLU A 25 -6.40 -10.85 2.49
N PRO A 26 -5.80 -10.99 3.68
CA PRO A 26 -5.96 -12.16 4.55
C PRO A 26 -7.41 -12.40 4.97
N LEU A 27 -8.26 -11.37 4.99
CA LEU A 27 -9.70 -11.51 5.24
C LEU A 27 -10.38 -12.50 4.28
N ASN A 28 -9.94 -12.54 3.02
CA ASN A 28 -10.46 -13.52 2.06
C ASN A 28 -10.00 -14.94 2.43
N PHE A 29 -8.77 -15.09 2.94
CA PHE A 29 -8.22 -16.37 3.37
C PHE A 29 -8.87 -16.91 4.64
N TRP A 30 -9.14 -16.05 5.64
CA TRP A 30 -9.85 -16.45 6.86
C TRP A 30 -11.34 -16.69 6.62
N GLY A 31 -11.97 -15.92 5.72
CA GLY A 31 -13.34 -16.16 5.27
C GLY A 31 -13.46 -17.50 4.54
N LEU A 32 -12.63 -17.74 3.52
CA LEU A 32 -12.57 -19.01 2.79
C LEU A 32 -12.23 -20.19 3.71
N ALA A 33 -11.30 -20.03 4.65
CA ALA A 33 -10.98 -21.08 5.62
C ALA A 33 -12.19 -21.40 6.53
N GLY A 34 -12.91 -20.38 7.01
CA GLY A 34 -14.13 -20.57 7.81
C GLY A 34 -15.24 -21.25 7.04
N PHE A 35 -15.48 -20.85 5.79
CA PHE A 35 -16.48 -21.48 4.92
C PHE A 35 -16.09 -22.89 4.48
N ALA A 36 -14.80 -23.17 4.28
CA ALA A 36 -14.30 -24.51 3.99
C ALA A 36 -14.50 -25.46 5.18
N VAL A 37 -14.27 -25.00 6.41
CA VAL A 37 -14.56 -25.76 7.63
C VAL A 37 -16.07 -26.02 7.78
N ALA A 38 -16.90 -25.01 7.51
CA ALA A 38 -18.36 -25.15 7.55
C ALA A 38 -18.90 -26.12 6.47
N ALA A 39 -18.33 -26.10 5.26
CA ALA A 39 -18.68 -27.02 4.18
C ALA A 39 -18.25 -28.47 4.50
N ALA A 40 -17.05 -28.65 5.05
CA ALA A 40 -16.57 -29.96 5.51
C ALA A 40 -17.43 -30.53 6.66
N TYR A 41 -17.89 -29.67 7.57
CA TYR A 41 -18.75 -30.08 8.69
C TYR A 41 -20.18 -30.43 8.26
N THR A 42 -20.73 -29.73 7.27
CA THR A 42 -22.12 -29.93 6.81
C THR A 42 -22.24 -30.94 5.67
N GLY A 43 -21.14 -31.35 5.03
CA GLY A 43 -21.13 -32.28 3.89
C GLY A 43 -21.88 -31.76 2.66
N SER A 44 -22.14 -30.46 2.61
CA SER A 44 -23.00 -29.83 1.60
C SER A 44 -22.24 -28.74 0.85
N VAL A 45 -22.62 -28.55 -0.42
CA VAL A 45 -22.05 -27.50 -1.31
C VAL A 45 -22.70 -26.13 -1.03
N ILE A 46 -23.78 -26.08 -0.25
CA ILE A 46 -24.53 -24.85 0.03
C ILE A 46 -23.66 -23.78 0.73
N PRO A 47 -22.85 -24.09 1.77
CA PRO A 47 -21.97 -23.09 2.38
C PRO A 47 -20.90 -22.57 1.42
N LEU A 48 -20.45 -23.37 0.45
CA LEU A 48 -19.52 -22.92 -0.60
C LEU A 48 -20.18 -21.93 -1.56
N LEU A 49 -21.44 -22.14 -1.92
CA LEU A 49 -22.20 -21.18 -2.73
C LEU A 49 -22.45 -19.86 -2.00
N VAL A 50 -22.76 -19.91 -0.71
CA VAL A 50 -22.90 -18.70 0.13
C VAL A 50 -21.57 -17.96 0.23
N ALA A 51 -20.45 -18.67 0.39
CA ALA A 51 -19.12 -18.08 0.39
C ALA A 51 -18.82 -17.37 -0.93
N LEU A 52 -19.16 -17.98 -2.06
CA LEU A 52 -18.96 -17.40 -3.39
C LEU A 52 -19.79 -16.12 -3.58
N ILE A 53 -21.06 -16.13 -3.17
CA ILE A 53 -21.91 -14.92 -3.24
C ILE A 53 -21.37 -13.81 -2.33
N ALA A 54 -20.93 -14.16 -1.12
CA ALA A 54 -20.33 -13.22 -0.19
C ALA A 54 -19.03 -12.62 -0.77
N GLU A 55 -18.21 -13.41 -1.46
CA GLU A 55 -16.97 -12.95 -2.11
C GLU A 55 -17.27 -11.97 -3.26
N ILE A 56 -18.29 -12.26 -4.08
CA ILE A 56 -18.76 -11.33 -5.12
C ILE A 56 -19.23 -10.00 -4.51
N ALA A 57 -20.05 -10.07 -3.46
CA ALA A 57 -20.53 -8.87 -2.77
C ALA A 57 -19.37 -8.08 -2.13
N TYR A 58 -18.40 -8.78 -1.54
CA TYR A 58 -17.20 -8.20 -0.92
C TYR A 58 -16.39 -7.38 -1.93
N ILE A 59 -16.08 -7.96 -3.10
CA ILE A 59 -15.31 -7.29 -4.17
C ILE A 59 -16.01 -6.03 -4.70
N LEU A 60 -17.35 -6.03 -4.75
CA LEU A 60 -18.12 -4.89 -5.24
C LEU A 60 -18.25 -3.75 -4.20
N VAL A 61 -18.35 -4.09 -2.91
CA VAL A 61 -18.64 -3.10 -1.85
C VAL A 61 -17.37 -2.42 -1.32
N LEU A 62 -16.26 -3.15 -1.15
CA LEU A 62 -15.00 -2.60 -0.61
C LEU A 62 -14.40 -1.41 -1.36
N PRO A 63 -14.28 -1.40 -2.71
CA PRO A 63 -13.64 -0.28 -3.41
C PRO A 63 -14.44 1.03 -3.27
N ASN A 64 -15.70 0.93 -2.84
CA ASN A 64 -16.57 2.07 -2.58
C ASN A 64 -16.43 2.61 -1.14
N LEU A 65 -15.73 1.91 -0.23
CA LEU A 65 -15.51 2.38 1.14
C LEU A 65 -14.32 3.36 1.21
N PRO A 66 -14.51 4.57 1.75
CA PRO A 66 -13.45 5.58 1.80
C PRO A 66 -12.28 5.17 2.71
N PHE A 67 -12.56 4.48 3.81
CA PHE A 67 -11.53 3.98 4.73
C PHE A 67 -10.61 2.95 4.07
N TYR A 68 -11.18 2.05 3.26
CA TYR A 68 -10.40 1.04 2.54
C TYR A 68 -9.45 1.68 1.54
N ARG A 69 -9.97 2.66 0.78
CA ARG A 69 -9.17 3.42 -0.19
C ARG A 69 -8.01 4.15 0.49
N GLN A 70 -8.24 4.79 1.63
CA GLN A 70 -7.19 5.45 2.41
C GLN A 70 -6.12 4.45 2.88
N MET A 71 -6.53 3.28 3.38
CA MET A 71 -5.59 2.26 3.85
C MET A 71 -4.67 1.77 2.74
N VAL A 72 -5.23 1.44 1.57
CA VAL A 72 -4.44 0.97 0.43
C VAL A 72 -3.51 2.08 -0.09
N GLN A 73 -3.99 3.33 -0.20
CA GLN A 73 -3.14 4.47 -0.56
C GLN A 73 -1.98 4.67 0.42
N MET A 74 -2.20 4.48 1.72
CA MET A 74 -1.13 4.57 2.72
C MET A 74 -0.09 3.45 2.52
N ARG A 75 -0.52 2.22 2.21
CA ARG A 75 0.38 1.10 1.92
C ARG A 75 1.19 1.34 0.64
N GLU A 76 0.55 1.83 -0.41
CA GLU A 76 1.21 2.15 -1.67
C GLU A 76 2.25 3.26 -1.49
N LYS A 77 1.91 4.33 -0.77
CA LYS A 77 2.86 5.40 -0.42
C LYS A 77 4.07 4.88 0.36
N LYS A 78 3.86 3.98 1.34
CA LYS A 78 4.95 3.33 2.07
C LYS A 78 5.84 2.50 1.15
N ARG A 79 5.26 1.68 0.27
CA ARG A 79 6.01 0.88 -0.71
C ARG A 79 6.84 1.76 -1.65
N LEU A 80 6.26 2.84 -2.17
CA LEU A 80 6.98 3.79 -3.04
C LEU A 80 8.12 4.47 -2.30
N PHE A 81 7.91 4.85 -1.03
CA PHE A 81 8.95 5.43 -0.19
C PHE A 81 10.11 4.45 0.04
N GLU A 82 9.83 3.20 0.39
CA GLU A 82 10.84 2.16 0.57
C GLU A 82 11.61 1.86 -0.72
N LEU A 83 10.89 1.80 -1.86
CA LEU A 83 11.50 1.60 -3.16
C LEU A 83 12.44 2.76 -3.52
N SER A 84 12.01 4.01 -3.28
CA SER A 84 12.86 5.20 -3.47
C SER A 84 14.12 5.16 -2.60
N ARG A 85 13.99 4.70 -1.35
CA ARG A 85 15.10 4.55 -0.40
C ARG A 85 16.09 3.50 -0.88
N SER A 86 15.60 2.32 -1.26
CA SER A 86 16.44 1.24 -1.77
C SER A 86 17.16 1.63 -3.07
N ASN A 87 16.49 2.36 -3.98
CA ASN A 87 17.09 2.85 -5.21
C ASN A 87 18.20 3.87 -4.93
N ARG A 88 17.98 4.78 -3.97
CA ARG A 88 19.02 5.72 -3.54
C ARG A 88 20.23 4.98 -2.96
N GLU A 89 20.01 3.98 -2.11
CA GLU A 89 21.10 3.17 -1.53
C GLU A 89 21.87 2.39 -2.61
N LYS A 90 21.19 1.85 -3.63
CA LYS A 90 21.84 1.21 -4.79
C LYS A 90 22.70 2.20 -5.56
N LEU A 91 22.22 3.43 -5.77
CA LEU A 91 22.95 4.47 -6.49
C LEU A 91 24.19 4.94 -5.70
N ILE A 92 24.07 5.08 -4.37
CA ILE A 92 25.22 5.41 -3.49
C ILE A 92 26.30 4.32 -3.55
N LYS A 93 25.93 3.05 -3.74
CA LYS A 93 26.91 1.96 -3.90
C LYS A 93 27.74 2.09 -5.18
N THR A 94 27.20 2.69 -6.23
CA THR A 94 27.93 2.92 -7.50
C THR A 94 28.94 4.07 -7.44
N PHE A 95 28.91 4.89 -6.39
CA PHE A 95 29.82 6.01 -6.24
C PHE A 95 31.21 5.59 -5.78
N THR A 96 32.19 6.44 -6.05
CA THR A 96 33.55 6.29 -5.53
C THR A 96 33.55 6.41 -3.99
N PRO A 97 34.56 5.87 -3.27
CA PRO A 97 34.60 5.93 -1.81
C PRO A 97 34.49 7.35 -1.25
N ARG A 98 35.17 8.32 -1.89
CA ARG A 98 35.13 9.73 -1.49
C ARG A 98 33.76 10.37 -1.65
N GLU A 99 33.06 10.07 -2.75
CA GLU A 99 31.70 10.56 -2.99
C GLU A 99 30.71 9.94 -2.02
N ARG A 100 30.90 8.67 -1.64
CA ARG A 100 30.06 8.00 -0.65
C ARG A 100 30.13 8.68 0.72
N GLU A 101 31.34 8.99 1.21
CA GLU A 101 31.55 9.72 2.46
C GLU A 101 30.87 11.10 2.44
N ALA A 102 30.99 11.83 1.32
CA ALA A 102 30.33 13.12 1.16
C ALA A 102 28.80 13.00 1.24
N VAL A 103 28.21 11.97 0.62
CA VAL A 103 26.77 11.71 0.68
C VAL A 103 26.32 11.32 2.10
N GLU A 104 27.10 10.52 2.81
CA GLU A 104 26.82 10.17 4.20
C GLU A 104 26.86 11.40 5.11
N TYR A 105 27.83 12.29 4.91
CA TYR A 105 27.91 13.57 5.62
C TYR A 105 26.69 14.45 5.36
N LEU A 106 26.28 14.59 4.09
CA LEU A 106 25.07 15.34 3.72
C LEU A 106 23.80 14.75 4.35
N ARG A 107 23.71 13.42 4.43
CA ARG A 107 22.59 12.75 5.09
C ARG A 107 22.56 13.07 6.58
N TRP A 108 23.69 12.96 7.26
CA TRP A 108 23.80 13.31 8.68
C TRP A 108 23.44 14.77 8.94
N LEU A 109 23.92 15.70 8.10
CA LEU A 109 23.63 17.12 8.23
C LEU A 109 22.14 17.41 8.05
N LYS A 110 21.49 16.75 7.09
CA LYS A 110 20.03 16.82 6.90
C LYS A 110 19.27 16.33 8.15
N GLU A 111 19.65 15.18 8.71
CA GLU A 111 19.02 14.63 9.92
C GLU A 111 19.16 15.61 11.09
N LYS A 112 20.35 16.19 11.28
CA LYS A 112 20.60 17.20 12.32
C LYS A 112 19.78 18.49 12.14
N ILE A 113 19.60 18.97 10.92
CA ILE A 113 18.74 20.13 10.63
C ILE A 113 17.29 19.81 11.00
N GLN A 114 16.80 18.62 10.64
CA GLN A 114 15.43 18.19 10.94
C GLN A 114 15.19 18.06 12.45
N ASP A 115 16.15 17.49 13.18
CA ASP A 115 16.05 17.34 14.63
C ASP A 115 16.10 18.70 15.33
N ASN A 116 17.00 19.58 14.91
CA ASN A 116 17.06 20.96 15.40
C ASN A 116 15.76 21.70 15.11
N TYR A 117 15.21 21.58 13.91
CA TYR A 117 13.93 22.21 13.56
C TYR A 117 12.82 21.76 14.50
N LYS A 118 12.66 20.45 14.73
CA LYS A 118 11.65 19.90 15.66
C LYS A 118 11.88 20.41 17.08
N LYS A 119 13.14 20.45 17.54
CA LYS A 119 13.51 20.95 18.88
C LYS A 119 13.17 22.43 19.07
N PHE A 120 13.48 23.27 18.09
CA PHE A 120 13.32 24.73 18.21
C PHE A 120 11.90 25.21 17.93
N THR A 121 11.15 24.51 17.07
CA THR A 121 9.77 24.91 16.72
C THR A 121 8.71 24.24 17.59
N GLY A 122 9.07 23.17 18.32
CA GLY A 122 8.08 22.32 19.01
C GLY A 122 7.11 21.62 18.06
N ALA A 123 7.35 21.67 16.75
CA ALA A 123 6.47 21.07 15.75
C ALA A 123 6.58 19.54 15.80
N GLY A 124 5.44 18.86 15.94
CA GLY A 124 5.39 17.40 15.90
C GLY A 124 5.73 16.81 14.52
N GLN A 125 5.69 17.61 13.46
CA GLN A 125 5.96 17.18 12.08
C GLN A 125 6.77 18.23 11.33
N LEU A 126 7.56 17.77 10.34
CA LEU A 126 8.29 18.64 9.44
C LEU A 126 7.32 19.27 8.42
N PRO A 127 7.55 20.52 7.98
CA PRO A 127 6.78 21.11 6.89
C PRO A 127 6.92 20.25 5.63
N SER A 128 5.77 19.93 5.02
CA SER A 128 5.65 19.05 3.84
C SER A 128 5.88 19.78 2.53
#